data_AF-A0A847XTC7-F1
#
_entry.id   AF-A0A847XTC7-F1
#
_cell.length_a   1.000
_cell.length_b   1.000
_cell.length_c   1.000
_cell.angle_alpha   90.00
_cell.angle_beta   90.00
_cell.angle_gamma   90.00
#
_symmetry.space_group_name_H-M   'P 1'
#
loop_
_entity.id
_entity.type
_entity.pdbx_description
1 polymer ?
#
loop_
_entity_poly.entity_id
_entity_poly.type
_entity_poly.pdbx_seq_one_letter_code
_entity_poly.pdbx_strand_id
1 'polypeptide(L)'
;MKRTLLSVIFFFYITSAYSQEGPFASFITDSTMNHAVISFCVKDAESGATVFENKPGTSLIPGSVLKIITSAVALEMLGPDHTFKTIIGYSGKFSPGSGELNGNIIIKGGGDPVLGSENFNEHYKGFAEKWVAAINKTGIKRINGQVITDDSYFDYRPVPSKWLWEDAGNYYGAGAYGLSVFDNTYFIHFNTKDNSRPPLITTIFPEECRYELANRLTASGKQDKGFVFAAPYTETGSLEGIIPEGSEDFILKAAIPDPPLLMARIIDSKLR
;
A
#
# COMPACT_ATOMS: atom_id res chain seq x y z
N MET A 1 -65.92 48.95 -21.63
CA MET A 1 -66.01 47.54 -22.08
C MET A 1 -64.74 46.81 -21.66
N LYS A 2 -64.90 45.57 -21.19
CA LYS A 2 -64.02 44.82 -20.29
C LYS A 2 -62.62 44.53 -20.88
N ARG A 3 -61.57 44.80 -20.10
CA ARG A 3 -60.20 44.31 -20.34
C ARG A 3 -60.07 42.93 -19.69
N THR A 4 -59.87 41.90 -20.51
CA THR A 4 -59.65 40.52 -20.05
C THR A 4 -58.14 40.35 -19.83
N LEU A 5 -57.72 40.15 -18.58
CA LEU A 5 -56.34 39.76 -18.25
C LEU A 5 -56.21 38.25 -18.47
N LEU A 6 -55.32 37.82 -19.36
CA LEU A 6 -54.95 36.41 -19.51
C LEU A 6 -53.83 36.10 -18.49
N SER A 7 -54.15 35.39 -17.42
CA SER A 7 -53.14 34.83 -16.52
C SER A 7 -52.58 33.55 -17.13
N VAL A 8 -51.33 33.59 -17.58
CA VAL A 8 -50.56 32.41 -17.99
C VAL A 8 -49.99 31.78 -16.73
N ILE A 9 -50.53 30.63 -16.33
CA ILE A 9 -49.98 29.82 -15.24
C ILE A 9 -48.83 29.00 -15.83
N PHE A 10 -47.59 29.36 -15.47
CA PHE A 10 -46.41 28.55 -15.77
C PHE A 10 -46.38 27.36 -14.81
N PHE A 11 -46.72 26.17 -15.30
CA PHE A 11 -46.46 24.92 -14.58
C PHE A 11 -44.97 24.61 -14.70
N PHE A 12 -44.20 24.88 -13.65
CA PHE A 12 -42.86 24.30 -13.49
C PHE A 12 -43.05 22.79 -13.29
N TYR A 13 -42.71 21.99 -14.31
CA TYR A 13 -42.49 20.56 -14.12
C TYR A 13 -41.26 20.39 -13.24
N ILE A 14 -41.48 20.19 -11.94
CA ILE A 14 -40.46 19.63 -11.05
C ILE A 14 -40.31 18.17 -11.51
N THR A 15 -39.26 17.89 -12.29
CA THR A 15 -38.83 16.52 -12.55
C THR A 15 -38.25 15.98 -11.24
N SER A 16 -39.12 15.54 -10.35
CA SER A 16 -38.75 14.87 -9.12
C SER A 16 -37.96 13.60 -9.47
N ALA A 17 -36.83 13.42 -8.80
CA ALA A 17 -35.81 12.38 -8.99
C ALA A 17 -36.28 10.96 -8.64
N TYR A 18 -37.47 10.55 -9.09
CA TYR A 18 -38.06 9.23 -8.88
C TYR A 18 -37.49 8.15 -9.84
N SER A 19 -36.45 8.45 -10.63
CA SER A 19 -35.98 7.50 -11.67
C SER A 19 -35.14 6.33 -11.14
N GLN A 20 -34.78 6.31 -9.85
CA GLN A 20 -33.87 5.31 -9.29
C GLN A 20 -34.59 4.11 -8.66
N GLU A 21 -35.88 4.24 -8.30
CA GLU A 21 -36.65 3.15 -7.66
C GLU A 21 -36.79 1.93 -8.58
N GLY A 22 -37.09 2.15 -9.86
CA GLY A 22 -37.26 1.07 -10.85
C GLY A 22 -35.96 0.27 -11.09
N PRO A 23 -34.85 0.91 -11.47
CA PRO A 23 -33.56 0.24 -11.62
C PRO A 23 -33.09 -0.45 -10.34
N PHE A 24 -33.28 0.18 -9.17
CA PHE A 24 -32.92 -0.43 -7.88
C PHE A 24 -33.78 -1.66 -7.58
N ALA A 25 -35.09 -1.61 -7.86
CA ALA A 25 -35.98 -2.75 -7.70
C ALA A 25 -35.54 -3.92 -8.60
N SER A 26 -35.17 -3.66 -9.86
CA SER A 26 -34.62 -4.70 -10.74
C SER A 26 -33.31 -5.27 -10.19
N PHE A 27 -32.41 -4.42 -9.70
CA PHE A 27 -31.13 -4.83 -9.11
C PHE A 27 -31.31 -5.72 -7.89
N ILE A 28 -32.17 -5.35 -6.93
CA ILE A 28 -32.36 -6.13 -5.69
C ILE A 28 -33.06 -7.48 -5.95
N THR A 29 -33.82 -7.58 -7.04
CA THR A 29 -34.49 -8.83 -7.45
C THR A 29 -33.62 -9.74 -8.32
N ASP A 30 -32.45 -9.28 -8.74
CA ASP A 30 -31.53 -10.10 -9.53
C ASP A 30 -31.07 -11.31 -8.70
N SER A 31 -31.03 -12.49 -9.33
CA SER A 31 -30.71 -13.73 -8.64
C SER A 31 -29.28 -13.75 -8.08
N THR A 32 -28.37 -12.92 -8.61
CA THR A 32 -27.02 -12.72 -8.07
C THR A 32 -27.00 -12.01 -6.72
N MET A 33 -28.07 -11.27 -6.38
CA MET A 33 -28.23 -10.57 -5.11
C MET A 33 -28.94 -11.43 -4.05
N ASN A 34 -29.32 -12.67 -4.38
CA ASN A 34 -29.90 -13.60 -3.40
C ASN A 34 -28.97 -13.75 -2.18
N HIS A 35 -29.56 -13.64 -0.99
CA HIS A 35 -28.85 -13.68 0.31
C HIS A 35 -27.93 -12.50 0.62
N ALA A 36 -27.77 -11.53 -0.29
CA ALA A 36 -27.03 -10.31 -0.01
C ALA A 36 -27.82 -9.38 0.92
N VAL A 37 -27.12 -8.68 1.80
CA VAL A 37 -27.67 -7.54 2.54
C VAL A 37 -27.18 -6.27 1.86
N ILE A 38 -28.10 -5.57 1.21
CA ILE A 38 -27.79 -4.36 0.44
C ILE A 38 -28.33 -3.16 1.20
N SER A 39 -27.45 -2.21 1.49
CA SER A 39 -27.76 -0.87 1.98
C SER A 39 -27.34 0.13 0.91
N PHE A 40 -28.19 1.13 0.66
CA PHE A 40 -27.97 2.11 -0.38
C PHE A 40 -28.49 3.48 0.06
N CYS A 41 -27.75 4.54 -0.23
CA CYS A 41 -28.12 5.90 0.12
C CYS A 41 -27.58 6.85 -0.95
N VAL A 42 -28.47 7.63 -1.54
CA VAL A 42 -28.15 8.68 -2.51
C VAL A 42 -28.62 9.99 -1.94
N LYS A 43 -27.71 10.94 -1.88
CA LYS A 43 -27.99 12.30 -1.46
C LYS A 43 -27.62 13.27 -2.57
N ASP A 44 -28.38 14.34 -2.65
CA ASP A 44 -27.99 15.51 -3.41
C ASP A 44 -26.78 16.16 -2.73
N ALA A 45 -25.71 16.40 -3.50
CA ALA A 45 -24.43 16.83 -2.94
C ALA A 45 -24.45 18.30 -2.47
N GLU A 46 -25.32 19.14 -3.04
CA GLU A 46 -25.41 20.57 -2.71
C GLU A 46 -26.32 20.81 -1.50
N SER A 47 -27.54 20.27 -1.53
CA SER A 47 -28.53 20.45 -0.47
C SER A 47 -28.40 19.43 0.67
N GLY A 48 -27.71 18.30 0.45
CA GLY A 48 -27.66 17.19 1.39
C GLY A 48 -28.97 16.39 1.49
N ALA A 49 -29.99 16.74 0.69
CA ALA A 49 -31.28 16.09 0.70
C ALA A 49 -31.17 14.63 0.26
N THR A 50 -31.84 13.73 0.97
CA THR A 50 -31.92 12.33 0.56
C THR A 50 -32.78 12.21 -0.69
N VAL A 51 -32.18 11.69 -1.77
CA VAL A 51 -32.85 11.43 -3.05
C VAL A 51 -33.47 10.04 -3.04
N PHE A 52 -32.74 9.06 -2.51
CA PHE A 52 -33.17 7.68 -2.41
C PHE A 52 -32.40 6.95 -1.31
N GLU A 53 -33.06 6.05 -0.60
CA GLU A 53 -32.42 5.21 0.42
C GLU A 53 -33.06 3.83 0.50
N ASN A 54 -32.25 2.83 0.81
CA ASN A 54 -32.69 1.48 1.13
C ASN A 54 -31.85 0.95 2.30
N LYS A 55 -32.50 0.65 3.43
CA LYS A 55 -31.88 0.15 4.66
C LYS A 55 -30.65 0.97 5.15
N PRO A 56 -30.68 2.32 5.12
CA PRO A 56 -29.50 3.17 5.30
C PRO A 56 -28.79 3.01 6.65
N GLY A 57 -29.48 2.52 7.69
CA GLY A 57 -28.89 2.28 9.03
C GLY A 57 -28.22 0.92 9.21
N THR A 58 -28.12 0.09 8.16
CA THR A 58 -27.53 -1.25 8.27
C THR A 58 -26.01 -1.16 8.33
N SER A 59 -25.41 -1.73 9.37
CA SER A 59 -23.96 -1.91 9.44
C SER A 59 -23.51 -3.01 8.48
N LEU A 60 -22.59 -2.68 7.58
CA LEU A 60 -22.01 -3.60 6.59
C LEU A 60 -20.47 -3.54 6.67
N ILE A 61 -19.79 -4.56 6.15
CA ILE A 61 -18.33 -4.52 5.97
C ILE A 61 -18.04 -3.54 4.82
N PRO A 62 -17.40 -2.38 5.07
CA PRO A 62 -17.24 -1.35 4.05
C PRO A 62 -16.19 -1.70 2.98
N GLY A 63 -15.36 -2.73 3.23
CA GLY A 63 -14.18 -2.99 2.42
C GLY A 63 -13.31 -1.74 2.28
N SER A 64 -12.81 -1.49 1.07
CA SER A 64 -11.98 -0.31 0.78
C SER A 64 -12.72 1.04 0.87
N VAL A 65 -14.06 1.07 0.98
CA VAL A 65 -14.81 2.33 1.19
C VAL A 65 -14.43 2.99 2.52
N LEU A 66 -13.95 2.22 3.50
CA LEU A 66 -13.44 2.76 4.77
C LEU A 66 -12.34 3.82 4.57
N LYS A 67 -11.58 3.74 3.47
CA LYS A 67 -10.52 4.70 3.14
C LYS A 67 -11.03 6.13 3.01
N ILE A 68 -12.31 6.35 2.67
CA ILE A 68 -12.89 7.71 2.63
C ILE A 68 -12.82 8.36 4.00
N ILE A 69 -13.22 7.64 5.06
CA ILE A 69 -13.18 8.16 6.44
C ILE A 69 -11.74 8.36 6.88
N THR A 70 -10.87 7.37 6.65
CA THR A 70 -9.45 7.47 7.03
C THR A 70 -8.77 8.66 6.36
N SER A 71 -9.00 8.88 5.06
CA SER A 71 -8.42 10.01 4.32
C SER A 71 -8.96 11.35 4.81
N ALA A 72 -10.27 11.46 5.09
CA ALA A 72 -10.85 12.68 5.64
C ALA A 72 -10.25 13.02 7.01
N VAL A 73 -10.11 12.03 7.89
CA VAL A 73 -9.47 12.20 9.21
C VAL A 73 -8.00 12.58 9.07
N ALA A 74 -7.26 11.95 8.14
CA ALA A 74 -5.86 12.29 7.90
C ALA A 74 -5.70 13.73 7.42
N LEU A 75 -6.55 14.19 6.48
CA LEU A 75 -6.54 15.58 6.01
C LEU A 75 -6.88 16.58 7.11
N GLU A 76 -7.86 16.27 7.96
CA GLU A 76 -8.25 17.12 9.10
C GLU A 76 -7.12 17.19 10.15
N MET A 77 -6.50 16.06 10.48
CA MET A 77 -5.51 16.00 11.55
C MET A 77 -4.11 16.47 11.13
N LEU A 78 -3.68 16.12 9.92
CA LEU A 78 -2.32 16.41 9.44
C LEU A 78 -2.25 17.70 8.61
N GLY A 79 -3.37 18.09 8.00
CA GLY A 79 -3.43 19.13 6.98
C GLY A 79 -3.02 18.64 5.60
N PRO A 80 -3.48 19.31 4.52
CA PRO A 80 -3.17 18.92 3.14
C PRO A 80 -1.68 19.10 2.77
N ASP A 81 -0.96 19.95 3.49
CA ASP A 81 0.45 20.28 3.25
C ASP A 81 1.41 19.46 4.14
N HIS A 82 0.91 18.42 4.81
CA HIS A 82 1.74 17.57 5.67
C HIS A 82 2.87 16.92 4.87
N THR A 83 4.07 16.92 5.45
CA THR A 83 5.24 16.24 4.90
C THR A 83 5.85 15.33 5.94
N PHE A 84 6.10 14.08 5.55
CA PHE A 84 6.84 13.12 6.37
C PHE A 84 8.33 13.45 6.35
N LYS A 85 9.04 13.11 7.44
CA LYS A 85 10.46 13.40 7.58
C LYS A 85 11.22 12.15 7.98
N THR A 86 12.25 11.82 7.20
CA THR A 86 13.25 10.81 7.56
C THR A 86 14.55 11.51 7.92
N ILE A 87 15.10 11.21 9.10
CA ILE A 87 16.29 11.86 9.64
C ILE A 87 17.46 10.87 9.61
N ILE A 88 18.59 11.31 9.07
CA ILE A 88 19.84 10.55 9.11
C ILE A 88 20.79 11.24 10.08
N GLY A 89 21.28 10.49 11.05
CA GLY A 89 22.27 10.95 12.03
C GLY A 89 23.33 9.90 12.28
N TYR A 90 24.18 10.15 13.27
CA TYR A 90 25.14 9.17 13.74
C TYR A 90 25.22 9.19 15.27
N SER A 91 25.74 8.10 15.83
CA SER A 91 26.11 7.98 17.24
C SER A 91 27.63 7.82 17.38
N GLY A 92 28.14 7.97 18.60
CA GLY A 92 29.56 7.81 18.88
C GLY A 92 30.39 9.04 18.51
N LYS A 93 31.65 8.82 18.12
CA LYS A 93 32.62 9.91 17.89
C LYS A 93 33.10 9.93 16.45
N PHE A 94 32.83 11.04 15.76
CA PHE A 94 33.40 11.33 14.45
C PHE A 94 34.72 12.09 14.61
N SER A 95 35.76 11.64 13.90
CA SER A 95 37.09 12.25 13.85
C SER A 95 37.31 12.91 12.47
N PRO A 96 37.06 14.23 12.30
CA PRO A 96 37.14 14.88 10.98
C PRO A 96 38.50 14.77 10.30
N GLY A 97 39.59 14.72 11.09
CA GLY A 97 40.96 14.60 10.56
C GLY A 97 41.23 13.28 9.85
N SER A 98 40.68 12.16 10.34
CA SER A 98 40.83 10.83 9.71
C SER A 98 39.62 10.44 8.85
N GLY A 99 38.47 11.10 9.03
CA GLY A 99 37.21 10.71 8.42
C GLY A 99 36.59 9.46 9.07
N GLU A 100 37.06 9.06 10.25
CA GLU A 100 36.59 7.85 10.93
C GLU A 100 35.43 8.16 11.88
N LEU A 101 34.35 7.40 11.74
CA LEU A 101 33.25 7.36 12.68
C LEU A 101 33.38 6.11 13.57
N ASN A 102 33.70 6.32 14.84
CA ASN A 102 33.62 5.30 15.89
C ASN A 102 32.20 5.28 16.47
N GLY A 103 31.26 4.70 15.72
CA GLY A 103 29.86 4.60 16.07
C GLY A 103 28.99 4.21 14.87
N ASN A 104 27.68 4.39 14.99
CA ASN A 104 26.70 3.92 14.01
C ASN A 104 26.12 5.08 13.19
N ILE A 105 25.73 4.79 11.95
CA ILE A 105 24.77 5.64 11.20
C ILE A 105 23.37 5.23 11.64
N ILE A 106 22.49 6.21 11.87
CA ILE A 106 21.10 5.98 12.31
C ILE A 106 20.15 6.61 11.30
N ILE A 107 19.23 5.83 10.77
CA ILE A 107 18.16 6.28 9.87
C ILE A 107 16.84 6.21 10.64
N LYS A 108 16.32 7.35 11.07
CA LYS A 108 15.07 7.45 11.83
C LYS A 108 13.91 7.76 10.88
N GLY A 109 12.98 6.82 10.76
CA GLY A 109 11.76 7.00 9.99
C GLY A 109 10.75 7.89 10.70
N GLY A 110 9.98 8.64 9.90
CA GLY A 110 8.87 9.47 10.38
C GLY A 110 7.54 9.14 9.73
N GLY A 111 7.37 7.89 9.29
CA GLY A 111 6.11 7.40 8.70
C GLY A 111 5.89 7.75 7.23
N ASP A 112 6.94 8.08 6.46
CA ASP A 112 6.84 8.29 5.01
C ASP A 112 6.38 6.99 4.31
N PRO A 113 5.17 6.97 3.71
CA PRO A 113 4.61 5.76 3.12
C PRO A 113 5.12 5.50 1.70
N VAL A 114 5.84 6.44 1.08
CA VAL A 114 6.14 6.42 -0.37
C VAL A 114 7.63 6.55 -0.68
N LEU A 115 8.50 6.42 0.34
CA LEU A 115 9.95 6.43 0.16
C LEU A 115 10.38 5.35 -0.85
N GLY A 116 10.92 5.78 -1.99
CA GLY A 116 11.34 4.89 -3.07
C GLY A 116 10.21 4.30 -3.93
N SER A 117 8.95 4.71 -3.72
CA SER A 117 7.81 4.25 -4.52
C SER A 117 7.98 4.58 -6.01
N GLU A 118 7.61 3.64 -6.88
CA GLU A 118 7.59 3.86 -8.33
C GLU A 118 6.57 4.96 -8.73
N ASN A 119 5.48 5.09 -7.98
CA ASN A 119 4.47 6.12 -8.20
C ASN A 119 4.99 7.53 -7.89
N PHE A 120 6.07 7.64 -7.11
CA PHE A 120 6.71 8.89 -6.73
C PHE A 120 8.17 8.95 -7.21
N ASN A 121 8.47 8.28 -8.32
CA ASN A 121 9.82 8.15 -8.86
C ASN A 121 10.49 9.51 -9.10
N GLU A 122 9.78 10.53 -9.59
CA GLU A 122 10.37 11.87 -9.81
C GLU A 122 10.97 12.46 -8.52
N HIS A 123 10.35 12.18 -7.37
CA HIS A 123 10.82 12.65 -6.08
C HIS A 123 11.91 11.73 -5.49
N TYR A 124 11.67 10.42 -5.47
CA TYR A 124 12.50 9.46 -4.74
C TYR A 124 13.52 8.71 -5.60
N LYS A 125 13.60 8.93 -6.91
CA LYS A 125 14.62 8.28 -7.75
C LYS A 125 16.01 8.50 -7.18
N GLY A 126 16.71 7.39 -6.97
CA GLY A 126 18.06 7.38 -6.41
C GLY A 126 18.16 7.98 -5.01
N PHE A 127 17.11 7.88 -4.17
CA PHE A 127 17.13 8.43 -2.81
C PHE A 127 18.31 7.85 -2.01
N ALA A 128 18.60 6.55 -2.15
CA ALA A 128 19.68 5.88 -1.44
C ALA A 128 21.05 6.47 -1.83
N GLU A 129 21.31 6.66 -3.12
CA GLU A 129 22.54 7.30 -3.61
C GLU A 129 22.66 8.75 -3.13
N LYS A 130 21.54 9.50 -3.13
CA LYS A 130 21.49 10.87 -2.61
C LYS A 130 21.83 10.91 -1.11
N TRP A 131 21.32 9.97 -0.32
CA TRP A 131 21.61 9.86 1.11
C TRP A 131 23.07 9.50 1.36
N VAL A 132 23.60 8.50 0.66
CA VAL A 132 25.02 8.09 0.73
C VAL A 132 25.94 9.25 0.36
N ALA A 133 25.63 9.99 -0.71
CA ALA A 133 26.38 11.17 -1.12
C ALA A 133 26.34 12.27 -0.03
N ALA A 134 25.18 12.49 0.60
CA ALA A 134 25.04 13.45 1.70
C ALA A 134 25.88 13.04 2.92
N ILE A 135 25.89 11.75 3.28
CA ILE A 135 26.73 11.20 4.37
C ILE A 135 28.22 11.40 4.03
N ASN A 136 28.66 11.01 2.83
CA ASN A 136 30.05 11.17 2.41
C ASN A 136 30.50 12.64 2.40
N LYS A 137 29.59 13.57 2.05
CA LYS A 137 29.86 15.02 2.07
C LYS A 137 30.13 15.58 3.48
N THR A 138 29.75 14.86 4.54
CA THR A 138 30.10 15.22 5.93
C THR A 138 31.58 14.98 6.26
N GLY A 139 32.30 14.25 5.40
CA GLY A 139 33.69 13.85 5.62
C GLY A 139 33.86 12.48 6.28
N ILE A 140 32.77 11.77 6.59
CA ILE A 140 32.82 10.36 7.00
C ILE A 140 33.32 9.52 5.81
N LYS A 141 34.39 8.77 6.04
CA LYS A 141 35.04 7.87 5.09
C LYS A 141 35.08 6.41 5.56
N ARG A 142 35.07 6.19 6.87
CA ARG A 142 35.05 4.85 7.47
C ARG A 142 34.11 4.81 8.65
N ILE A 143 33.25 3.80 8.69
CA ILE A 143 32.29 3.56 9.76
C ILE A 143 32.75 2.30 10.51
N ASN A 144 33.14 2.45 11.77
CA ASN A 144 33.56 1.32 12.62
C ASN A 144 32.38 0.68 13.39
N GLY A 145 31.14 1.05 13.06
CA GLY A 145 29.91 0.48 13.59
C GLY A 145 28.97 -0.02 12.49
N GLN A 146 27.67 0.07 12.75
CA GLN A 146 26.60 -0.42 11.88
C GLN A 146 25.79 0.74 11.28
N VAL A 147 25.06 0.45 10.21
CA VAL A 147 23.89 1.23 9.80
C VAL A 147 22.68 0.64 10.50
N ILE A 148 21.97 1.47 11.27
CA ILE A 148 20.83 1.06 12.09
C ILE A 148 19.61 1.91 11.69
N THR A 149 18.44 1.30 11.70
CA THR A 149 17.17 1.99 11.51
C THR A 149 16.42 2.17 12.84
N ASP A 150 15.75 3.31 12.98
CA ASP A 150 14.83 3.63 14.07
C ASP A 150 13.44 3.82 13.45
N ASP A 151 12.60 2.79 13.57
CA ASP A 151 11.22 2.77 13.08
C ASP A 151 10.19 2.95 14.21
N SER A 152 10.63 3.43 15.39
CA SER A 152 9.78 3.62 16.59
C SER A 152 8.69 4.70 16.46
N TYR A 153 8.52 5.29 15.28
CA TYR A 153 7.43 6.21 14.98
C TYR A 153 6.06 5.54 15.10
N PHE A 154 5.98 4.24 14.78
CA PHE A 154 4.82 3.38 15.01
C PHE A 154 5.14 2.29 16.04
N ASP A 155 4.12 1.53 16.45
CA ASP A 155 4.33 0.35 17.28
C ASP A 155 4.89 -0.83 16.46
N TYR A 156 5.39 -1.86 17.15
CA TYR A 156 5.97 -3.06 16.53
C TYR A 156 4.90 -4.10 16.14
N ARG A 157 3.68 -3.68 15.81
CA ARG A 157 2.59 -4.55 15.33
C ARG A 157 2.14 -4.09 13.94
N PRO A 158 2.97 -4.33 12.92
CA PRO A 158 2.78 -3.72 11.61
C PRO A 158 1.55 -4.26 10.86
N VAL A 159 1.07 -5.47 11.20
CA VAL A 159 -0.10 -6.10 10.58
C VAL A 159 -1.24 -6.22 11.60
N PRO A 160 -2.48 -5.81 11.27
CA PRO A 160 -3.63 -5.98 12.14
C PRO A 160 -3.90 -7.46 12.48
N SER A 161 -4.09 -7.76 13.77
CA SER A 161 -4.28 -9.15 14.25
C SER A 161 -5.54 -9.87 13.75
N LYS A 162 -6.46 -9.15 13.09
CA LYS A 162 -7.70 -9.69 12.53
C LYS A 162 -7.63 -9.97 11.03
N TRP A 163 -6.51 -9.65 10.38
CA TRP A 163 -6.31 -10.00 8.98
C TRP A 163 -6.12 -11.50 8.82
N LEU A 164 -6.47 -12.01 7.65
CA LEU A 164 -6.24 -13.41 7.35
C LEU A 164 -4.73 -13.64 7.26
N TRP A 165 -4.28 -14.80 7.73
CA TRP A 165 -2.88 -15.21 7.60
C TRP A 165 -2.42 -15.18 6.13
N GLU A 166 -3.31 -15.55 5.22
CA GLU A 166 -3.08 -15.50 3.77
C GLU A 166 -2.72 -14.10 3.28
N ASP A 167 -3.21 -13.03 3.90
CA ASP A 167 -2.96 -11.68 3.42
C ASP A 167 -1.55 -11.18 3.80
N ALA A 168 -1.00 -11.64 4.93
CA ALA A 168 0.14 -11.00 5.60
C ALA A 168 1.43 -10.96 4.76
N GLY A 169 1.68 -11.96 3.92
CA GLY A 169 2.85 -11.99 3.04
C GLY A 169 2.61 -11.38 1.66
N ASN A 170 1.38 -10.99 1.33
CA ASN A 170 1.03 -10.42 0.03
C ASN A 170 1.13 -8.89 0.05
N TYR A 171 1.42 -8.28 -1.11
CA TYR A 171 1.64 -6.82 -1.21
C TYR A 171 0.50 -5.96 -0.64
N TYR A 172 -0.75 -6.40 -0.78
CA TYR A 172 -1.92 -5.68 -0.26
C TYR A 172 -2.09 -5.83 1.27
N GLY A 173 -1.43 -6.83 1.85
CA GLY A 173 -1.35 -7.08 3.28
C GLY A 173 -0.03 -6.61 3.91
N ALA A 174 0.78 -5.84 3.16
CA ALA A 174 2.02 -5.27 3.67
C ALA A 174 1.76 -4.42 4.92
N GLY A 175 2.62 -4.59 5.92
CA GLY A 175 2.47 -3.94 7.21
C GLY A 175 2.76 -2.43 7.18
N ALA A 176 2.29 -1.73 8.23
CA ALA A 176 2.61 -0.33 8.48
C ALA A 176 3.83 -0.23 9.40
N TYR A 177 4.91 0.38 8.91
CA TYR A 177 6.18 0.56 9.64
C TYR A 177 6.51 2.04 9.78
N GLY A 178 7.18 2.41 10.88
CA GLY A 178 7.66 3.79 11.06
C GLY A 178 8.70 4.23 10.01
N LEU A 179 9.30 3.25 9.33
CA LEU A 179 10.15 3.43 8.16
C LEU A 179 9.75 2.42 7.08
N SER A 180 9.08 2.90 6.04
CA SER A 180 8.68 2.10 4.87
C SER A 180 9.61 2.36 3.69
N VAL A 181 9.70 1.42 2.75
CA VAL A 181 10.45 1.59 1.49
C VAL A 181 9.83 0.74 0.38
N PHE A 182 9.81 1.26 -0.85
CA PHE A 182 9.28 0.55 -2.02
C PHE A 182 7.82 0.09 -1.84
N ASP A 183 6.98 0.92 -1.23
CA ASP A 183 5.59 0.58 -0.89
C ASP A 183 5.48 -0.70 -0.01
N ASN A 184 6.55 -1.03 0.72
CA ASN A 184 6.74 -2.29 1.44
C ASN A 184 6.49 -3.53 0.57
N THR A 185 6.78 -3.43 -0.72
CA THR A 185 6.56 -4.48 -1.72
C THR A 185 7.87 -4.89 -2.38
N TYR A 186 8.05 -6.19 -2.58
CA TYR A 186 9.10 -6.74 -3.41
C TYR A 186 8.48 -7.68 -4.46
N PHE A 187 9.24 -7.94 -5.51
CA PHE A 187 8.78 -8.63 -6.71
C PHE A 187 9.57 -9.92 -6.87
N ILE A 188 8.84 -11.03 -7.04
CA ILE A 188 9.41 -12.35 -7.29
C ILE A 188 9.08 -12.72 -8.73
N HIS A 189 10.11 -12.81 -9.55
CA HIS A 189 10.00 -13.14 -10.97
C HIS A 189 10.08 -14.64 -11.17
N PHE A 190 9.23 -15.18 -12.04
CA PHE A 190 9.15 -16.58 -12.37
C PHE A 190 9.17 -16.82 -13.86
N ASN A 191 9.85 -17.89 -14.28
CA ASN A 191 9.59 -18.50 -15.57
C ASN A 191 8.54 -19.60 -15.42
N THR A 192 7.43 -19.48 -16.16
CA THR A 192 6.28 -20.41 -16.09
C THR A 192 6.03 -21.14 -17.40
N LYS A 193 7.01 -21.16 -18.34
CA LYS A 193 6.92 -21.92 -19.60
C LYS A 193 6.97 -23.43 -19.39
N ASP A 194 7.77 -23.88 -18.43
CA ASP A 194 7.86 -25.28 -18.02
C ASP A 194 6.94 -25.51 -16.83
N ASN A 195 5.78 -26.12 -17.09
CA ASN A 195 4.77 -26.44 -16.09
C ASN A 195 4.90 -27.87 -15.55
N SER A 196 5.98 -28.60 -15.88
CA SER A 196 6.22 -29.96 -15.39
C SER A 196 6.75 -30.02 -13.95
N ARG A 197 7.08 -28.86 -13.38
CA ARG A 197 7.66 -28.66 -12.04
C ARG A 197 7.20 -27.34 -11.45
N PRO A 198 7.43 -27.10 -10.14
CA PRO A 198 7.22 -25.77 -9.56
C PRO A 198 7.99 -24.70 -10.35
N PRO A 199 7.37 -23.53 -10.60
CA PRO A 199 7.95 -22.47 -11.41
C PRO A 199 9.23 -21.95 -10.76
N LEU A 200 10.30 -21.78 -11.54
CA LEU A 200 11.58 -21.33 -11.00
C LEU A 200 11.57 -19.82 -10.75
N ILE A 201 12.07 -19.41 -9.59
CA ILE A 201 12.38 -18.00 -9.32
C ILE A 201 13.59 -17.62 -10.19
N THR A 202 13.42 -16.64 -11.06
CA THR A 202 14.47 -16.13 -11.96
C THR A 202 15.18 -14.93 -11.34
N THR A 203 14.45 -14.04 -10.67
CA THR A 203 14.97 -12.80 -10.09
C THR A 203 14.09 -12.34 -8.92
N ILE A 204 14.68 -11.61 -7.99
CA ILE A 204 13.96 -10.90 -6.92
C ILE A 204 14.38 -9.42 -6.97
N PHE A 205 13.41 -8.52 -6.85
CA PHE A 205 13.65 -7.08 -6.78
C PHE A 205 12.93 -6.45 -5.57
N PRO A 206 13.60 -5.68 -4.71
CA PRO A 206 15.05 -5.46 -4.65
C PRO A 206 15.85 -6.75 -4.41
N GLU A 207 17.11 -6.78 -4.84
CA GLU A 207 17.94 -7.99 -4.73
C GLU A 207 18.27 -8.37 -3.27
N GLU A 208 18.18 -7.41 -2.35
CA GLU A 208 18.37 -7.59 -0.92
C GLU A 208 17.22 -8.37 -0.24
N CYS A 209 16.08 -8.53 -0.92
CA CYS A 209 14.90 -9.27 -0.44
C CYS A 209 14.99 -10.79 -0.70
N ARG A 210 16.19 -11.38 -0.59
CA ARG A 210 16.40 -12.83 -0.78
C ARG A 210 16.05 -13.60 0.50
N TYR A 211 14.76 -13.79 0.71
CA TYR A 211 14.21 -14.61 1.79
C TYR A 211 14.23 -16.11 1.44
N GLU A 212 14.25 -16.96 2.46
CA GLU A 212 14.16 -18.41 2.33
C GLU A 212 12.68 -18.82 2.14
N LEU A 213 12.27 -18.93 0.87
CA LEU A 213 10.88 -19.23 0.51
C LEU A 213 10.74 -20.67 0.00
N ALA A 214 9.96 -21.48 0.72
CA ALA A 214 9.58 -22.81 0.26
C ALA A 214 8.60 -22.69 -0.92
N ASN A 215 9.09 -22.93 -2.14
CA ASN A 215 8.28 -22.83 -3.35
C ASN A 215 7.43 -24.08 -3.57
N ARG A 216 6.11 -23.93 -3.42
CA ARG A 216 5.08 -24.95 -3.64
C ARG A 216 4.05 -24.50 -4.68
N LEU A 217 4.40 -23.51 -5.50
CA LEU A 217 3.54 -23.01 -6.57
C LEU A 217 3.36 -24.04 -7.68
N THR A 218 2.22 -23.97 -8.35
CA THR A 218 1.96 -24.66 -9.62
C THR A 218 1.69 -23.65 -10.73
N ALA A 219 2.33 -23.81 -11.88
CA ALA A 219 2.02 -23.01 -13.06
C ALA A 219 0.89 -23.70 -13.86
N SER A 220 -0.31 -23.11 -13.89
CA SER A 220 -1.42 -23.64 -14.70
C SER A 220 -2.51 -22.59 -14.96
N GLY A 221 -3.16 -22.66 -16.12
CA GLY A 221 -4.27 -21.77 -16.44
C GLY A 221 -3.85 -20.31 -16.58
N LYS A 222 -4.81 -19.38 -16.39
CA LYS A 222 -4.63 -17.95 -16.68
C LYS A 222 -4.85 -17.02 -15.50
N GLN A 223 -5.30 -17.54 -14.36
CA GLN A 223 -5.63 -16.73 -13.18
C GLN A 223 -4.46 -16.76 -12.21
N ASP A 224 -4.19 -15.61 -11.59
CA ASP A 224 -3.31 -15.52 -10.44
C ASP A 224 -4.08 -15.87 -9.16
N LYS A 225 -3.65 -16.97 -8.54
CA LYS A 225 -4.06 -17.46 -7.23
C LYS A 225 -2.81 -17.89 -6.46
N GLY A 226 -1.69 -17.21 -6.71
CA GLY A 226 -0.45 -17.38 -5.97
C GLY A 226 -0.49 -16.55 -4.70
N PHE A 227 -0.02 -17.13 -3.61
CA PHE A 227 0.03 -16.48 -2.31
C PHE A 227 1.42 -16.60 -1.72
N VAL A 228 1.83 -15.53 -1.03
CA VAL A 228 3.03 -15.52 -0.20
C VAL A 228 2.61 -15.59 1.26
N PHE A 229 3.11 -16.60 1.96
CA PHE A 229 2.90 -16.80 3.38
C PHE A 229 4.19 -16.47 4.13
N ALA A 230 4.24 -15.26 4.70
CA ALA A 230 5.35 -14.76 5.50
C ALA A 230 4.82 -13.83 6.59
N ALA A 231 5.36 -13.97 7.81
CA ALA A 231 5.03 -13.09 8.92
C ALA A 231 5.95 -11.85 8.92
N PRO A 232 5.53 -10.71 9.48
CA PRO A 232 6.44 -9.59 9.73
C PRO A 232 7.71 -10.03 10.47
N TYR A 233 8.84 -9.39 10.16
CA TYR A 233 10.15 -9.63 10.77
C TYR A 233 10.72 -11.05 10.58
N THR A 234 10.23 -11.80 9.61
CA THR A 234 10.78 -13.11 9.22
C THR A 234 11.70 -13.00 8.01
N GLU A 235 12.62 -13.95 7.88
CA GLU A 235 13.37 -14.19 6.63
C GLU A 235 12.95 -15.49 5.93
N THR A 236 11.93 -16.18 6.45
CA THR A 236 11.46 -17.48 5.95
C THR A 236 9.96 -17.46 5.64
N GLY A 237 9.52 -18.18 4.61
CA GLY A 237 8.11 -18.30 4.28
C GLY A 237 7.80 -19.40 3.26
N SER A 238 6.60 -19.40 2.71
CA SER A 238 6.21 -20.28 1.61
C SER A 238 5.50 -19.53 0.49
N LEU A 239 5.62 -20.07 -0.72
CA LEU A 239 4.89 -19.66 -1.90
C LEU A 239 3.93 -20.78 -2.27
N GLU A 240 2.63 -20.51 -2.30
CA GLU A 240 1.62 -21.56 -2.48
C GLU A 240 0.52 -21.12 -3.45
N GLY A 241 -0.20 -22.08 -4.02
CA GLY A 241 -1.30 -21.83 -4.95
C GLY A 241 -0.91 -21.96 -6.42
N ILE A 242 -1.65 -21.26 -7.27
CA ILE A 242 -1.57 -21.40 -8.74
C ILE A 242 -1.23 -20.06 -9.37
N ILE A 243 -0.18 -20.02 -10.19
CA ILE A 243 0.15 -18.86 -11.02
C ILE A 243 -0.05 -19.18 -12.51
N PRO A 244 -0.29 -18.18 -13.38
CA PRO A 244 -0.49 -18.39 -14.81
C PRO A 244 0.70 -19.08 -15.49
N GLU A 245 0.41 -20.02 -16.39
CA GLU A 245 1.42 -20.71 -17.19
C GLU A 245 1.77 -19.97 -18.49
N GLY A 246 2.91 -20.30 -19.08
CA GLY A 246 3.32 -19.81 -20.41
C GLY A 246 4.02 -18.45 -20.43
N SER A 247 4.36 -17.88 -19.27
CA SER A 247 5.11 -16.61 -19.18
C SER A 247 6.61 -16.86 -19.12
N GLU A 248 7.39 -16.03 -19.81
CA GLU A 248 8.85 -15.95 -19.59
C GLU A 248 9.20 -15.21 -18.31
N ASP A 249 8.32 -14.29 -17.89
CA ASP A 249 8.49 -13.43 -16.73
C ASP A 249 7.13 -13.13 -16.10
N PHE A 250 6.67 -14.02 -15.21
CA PHE A 250 5.52 -13.76 -14.35
C PHE A 250 6.00 -13.13 -13.04
N ILE A 251 5.33 -12.08 -12.59
CA ILE A 251 5.71 -11.32 -11.40
C ILE A 251 4.67 -11.54 -10.31
N LEU A 252 5.10 -12.15 -9.20
CA LEU A 252 4.33 -12.20 -7.97
C LEU A 252 4.78 -11.06 -7.04
N LYS A 253 3.82 -10.26 -6.55
CA LYS A 253 4.09 -9.15 -5.64
C LYS A 253 3.91 -9.60 -4.18
N ALA A 254 4.91 -9.34 -3.36
CA ALA A 254 4.98 -9.82 -2.00
C ALA A 254 5.28 -8.68 -1.02
N ALA A 255 4.83 -8.81 0.23
CA ALA A 255 5.11 -7.84 1.28
C ALA A 255 6.54 -8.04 1.81
N ILE A 256 7.31 -6.95 1.87
CA ILE A 256 8.60 -6.94 2.55
C ILE A 256 8.36 -7.18 4.05
N PRO A 257 8.87 -8.28 4.65
CA PRO A 257 8.63 -8.58 6.06
C PRO A 257 9.28 -7.60 7.03
N ASP A 258 10.41 -7.00 6.66
CA ASP A 258 11.13 -6.01 7.48
C ASP A 258 11.71 -4.87 6.60
N PRO A 259 10.88 -3.88 6.22
CA PRO A 259 11.32 -2.73 5.45
C PRO A 259 12.42 -1.88 6.15
N PRO A 260 12.39 -1.67 7.48
CA PRO A 260 13.48 -1.03 8.20
C PRO A 260 14.82 -1.77 8.05
N LEU A 261 14.85 -3.10 8.17
CA LEU A 261 16.08 -3.87 7.96
C LEU A 261 16.56 -3.82 6.51
N LEU A 262 15.64 -3.88 5.55
CA LEU A 262 15.95 -3.72 4.13
C LEU A 262 16.62 -2.36 3.86
N MET A 263 16.08 -1.28 4.40
CA MET A 263 16.67 0.07 4.27
C MET A 263 18.10 0.10 4.83
N ALA A 264 18.33 -0.49 6.01
CA ALA A 264 19.66 -0.56 6.60
C ALA A 264 20.64 -1.30 5.69
N ARG A 265 20.23 -2.45 5.10
CA ARG A 265 21.05 -3.24 4.16
C ARG A 265 21.42 -2.46 2.90
N ILE A 266 20.45 -1.76 2.30
CA ILE A 266 20.66 -0.95 1.09
C ILE A 266 21.67 0.18 1.33
N ILE A 267 21.56 0.86 2.47
CA ILE A 267 22.46 1.98 2.78
C ILE A 267 23.84 1.47 3.22
N ASP A 268 23.90 0.41 4.01
CA ASP A 268 25.16 -0.22 4.45
C ASP A 268 25.97 -0.73 3.25
N SER A 269 25.35 -1.40 2.28
CA SER A 269 26.04 -1.91 1.09
C SER A 269 26.63 -0.80 0.21
N LYS A 270 26.04 0.40 0.21
CA LYS A 270 26.50 1.55 -0.56
C LYS A 270 27.52 2.44 0.17
N LEU A 271 27.61 2.33 1.50
CA LEU A 271 28.57 3.09 2.32
C LEU A 271 29.91 2.37 2.48
N ARG A 272 29.95 1.05 2.29
CA ARG A 272 31.12 0.21 2.49
C ARG A 272 32.01 0.10 1.26
#